data_AF-A0A060BV37-F1
#
_entry.id   AF-A0A060BV37-F1
#
_cell.length_a   1.000
_cell.length_b   1.000
_cell.length_c   1.000
_cell.angle_alpha   90.00
_cell.angle_beta   90.00
_cell.angle_gamma   90.00
#
_symmetry.space_group_name_H-M   'P 1'
#
loop_
_entity.id
_entity.type
_entity.pdbx_description
1 polymer ?
#
loop_
_entity_poly.entity_id
_entity_poly.type
_entity_poly.pdbx_seq_one_letter_code
_entity_poly.pdbx_strand_id
1 'polypeptide(L)'
;MIPGLIDIHTHGALGYDVSTDSAQNILKLSHFYAKNGVTSFMPTTMTDTDENIKKAIENIKTAAGLPGAGASIVGVHAEGPYISHKYKGCHKADLIRPPKKG
;
A
#
# COMPACT_ATOMS: atom_id res chain seq x y z
N MET A 1 -22.09 -18.77 -4.23
CA MET A 1 -20.70 -18.74 -3.73
C MET A 1 -19.83 -18.15 -4.83
N ILE A 2 -18.96 -17.19 -4.50
CA ILE A 2 -18.04 -16.55 -5.45
C ILE A 2 -16.59 -16.73 -4.97
N PRO A 3 -15.59 -16.58 -5.85
CA PRO A 3 -14.20 -16.44 -5.44
C PRO A 3 -13.97 -15.22 -4.54
N GLY A 4 -12.93 -15.27 -3.71
CA GLY A 4 -12.53 -14.14 -2.89
C GLY A 4 -12.10 -12.93 -3.74
N LEU A 5 -12.38 -11.73 -3.23
CA LEU A 5 -12.07 -10.50 -3.93
C LEU A 5 -10.57 -10.22 -3.91
N ILE A 6 -10.09 -9.55 -4.97
CA ILE A 6 -8.72 -9.05 -5.06
C ILE A 6 -8.78 -7.52 -5.05
N ASP A 7 -8.21 -6.91 -4.02
CA ASP A 7 -8.13 -5.45 -3.91
C ASP A 7 -6.78 -4.95 -4.41
N ILE A 8 -6.75 -4.42 -5.63
CA ILE A 8 -5.51 -3.98 -6.29
C ILE A 8 -5.06 -2.57 -5.88
N HIS A 9 -5.83 -1.86 -5.06
CA HIS A 9 -5.53 -0.48 -4.66
C HIS A 9 -6.18 -0.15 -3.31
N THR A 10 -5.38 -0.17 -2.24
CA THR A 10 -5.81 0.24 -0.90
C THR A 10 -4.69 0.89 -0.10
N HIS A 11 -4.98 2.04 0.51
CA HIS A 11 -4.01 2.81 1.30
C HIS A 11 -3.99 2.43 2.77
N GLY A 12 -5.04 1.78 3.29
CA GLY A 12 -5.18 1.59 4.72
C GLY A 12 -6.62 1.34 5.15
N ALA A 13 -6.78 1.01 6.43
CA ALA A 13 -8.05 0.83 7.12
C ALA A 13 -7.79 0.81 8.63
N LEU A 14 -8.84 0.87 9.45
CA LEU A 14 -8.74 0.79 10.92
C LEU A 14 -7.80 1.85 11.55
N GLY A 15 -7.60 2.98 10.88
CA GLY A 15 -6.66 4.02 11.32
C GLY A 15 -5.19 3.73 11.05
N TYR A 16 -4.86 2.63 10.34
CA TYR A 16 -3.51 2.34 9.85
C TYR A 16 -3.37 2.72 8.38
N ASP A 17 -2.23 3.31 8.02
CA ASP A 17 -1.88 3.77 6.66
C ASP A 17 -0.61 3.06 6.17
N VAL A 18 -0.71 2.41 5.01
CA VAL A 18 0.37 1.64 4.38
C VAL A 18 1.66 2.46 4.18
N SER A 19 1.55 3.76 3.92
CA SER A 19 2.70 4.63 3.65
C SER A 19 3.46 5.02 4.91
N THR A 20 2.85 4.94 6.10
CA THR A 20 3.44 5.45 7.34
C THR A 20 3.55 4.44 8.48
N ASP A 21 2.75 3.38 8.46
CA ASP A 21 2.68 2.40 9.53
C ASP A 21 3.71 1.27 9.42
N SER A 22 3.84 0.52 10.53
CA SER A 22 4.73 -0.64 10.64
C SER A 22 4.19 -1.88 9.94
N ALA A 23 5.07 -2.84 9.69
CA ALA A 23 4.71 -4.16 9.15
C ALA A 23 3.63 -4.88 9.97
N GLN A 24 3.65 -4.75 11.30
CA GLN A 24 2.65 -5.35 12.20
C GLN A 24 1.27 -4.70 12.02
N ASN A 25 1.21 -3.40 11.78
CA ASN A 25 -0.05 -2.71 11.51
C ASN A 25 -0.58 -3.05 10.11
N ILE A 26 0.31 -3.18 9.11
CA ILE A 26 -0.07 -3.70 7.78
C ILE A 26 -0.62 -5.13 7.86
N LEU A 27 -0.05 -5.99 8.73
CA LEU A 27 -0.60 -7.34 8.95
C LEU A 27 -2.03 -7.30 9.53
N LYS A 28 -2.36 -6.31 10.37
CA LYS A 28 -3.75 -6.12 10.86
C LYS A 28 -4.71 -5.76 9.72
N LEU A 29 -4.24 -5.03 8.70
CA LEU A 29 -5.03 -4.77 7.50
C LEU A 29 -5.38 -6.07 6.75
N SER A 30 -4.41 -6.99 6.62
CA SER A 30 -4.64 -8.31 6.01
C SER A 30 -5.78 -9.08 6.69
N HIS A 31 -5.83 -9.07 8.03
CA HIS A 31 -6.94 -9.67 8.78
C HIS A 31 -8.28 -8.96 8.54
N PHE A 32 -8.26 -7.63 8.49
CA PHE A 32 -9.45 -6.83 8.21
C PHE A 32 -10.02 -7.11 6.82
N TYR A 33 -9.18 -7.12 5.79
CA TYR A 33 -9.59 -7.40 4.41
C TYR A 33 -10.19 -8.80 4.27
N ALA A 34 -9.58 -9.82 4.89
CA ALA A 34 -10.12 -11.18 4.91
C ALA A 34 -11.54 -11.25 5.52
N LYS A 35 -11.78 -10.55 6.63
CA LYS A 35 -13.10 -10.48 7.26
C LYS A 35 -14.16 -9.82 6.37
N ASN A 36 -13.75 -9.05 5.36
CA ASN A 36 -14.63 -8.35 4.44
C ASN A 36 -14.64 -8.98 3.02
N GLY A 37 -14.20 -10.23 2.89
CA GLY A 37 -14.29 -10.99 1.63
C GLY A 37 -13.14 -10.77 0.64
N VAL A 38 -12.14 -9.97 1.01
CA VAL A 38 -10.91 -9.79 0.21
C VAL A 38 -9.90 -10.85 0.63
N THR A 39 -9.45 -11.66 -0.32
CA THR A 39 -8.48 -12.74 -0.06
C THR A 39 -7.06 -12.39 -0.51
N SER A 40 -6.91 -11.35 -1.34
CA SER A 40 -5.61 -10.86 -1.76
C SER A 40 -5.65 -9.34 -1.99
N PHE A 41 -4.56 -8.64 -1.70
CA PHE A 41 -4.51 -7.20 -1.89
C PHE A 41 -3.11 -6.67 -2.20
N MET A 42 -3.07 -5.47 -2.76
CA MET A 42 -1.85 -4.71 -3.03
C MET A 42 -1.83 -3.44 -2.18
N PRO A 43 -1.11 -3.44 -1.03
CA PRO A 43 -0.89 -2.23 -0.25
C PRO A 43 -0.36 -1.11 -1.15
N THR A 44 -0.97 0.07 -1.02
CA THR A 44 -0.72 1.19 -1.93
C THR A 44 -0.01 2.34 -1.23
N THR A 45 1.17 2.68 -1.73
CA THR A 45 1.93 3.84 -1.25
C THR A 45 1.42 5.13 -1.91
N MET A 46 1.50 6.25 -1.20
CA MET A 46 1.22 7.59 -1.74
C MET A 46 2.48 8.30 -2.23
N THR A 47 2.29 9.44 -2.91
CA THR A 47 3.39 10.37 -3.24
C THR A 47 4.09 10.84 -1.97
N ASP A 48 5.35 10.45 -1.82
CA ASP A 48 6.24 10.94 -0.77
C ASP A 48 7.71 11.03 -1.26
N THR A 49 8.64 11.26 -0.35
CA THR A 49 10.09 11.20 -0.62
C THR A 49 10.52 9.79 -1.02
N ASP A 50 11.62 9.65 -1.77
CA ASP A 50 12.16 8.34 -2.15
C ASP A 50 12.47 7.47 -0.92
N GLU A 51 12.92 8.11 0.17
CA GLU A 51 13.21 7.44 1.44
C GLU A 51 11.95 6.86 2.09
N ASN A 52 10.89 7.65 2.19
CA ASN A 52 9.62 7.20 2.79
C ASN A 52 8.95 6.11 1.95
N ILE A 53 8.97 6.23 0.61
CA ILE A 53 8.44 5.19 -0.28
C ILE A 53 9.21 3.89 -0.10
N LYS A 54 10.55 3.92 -0.06
CA LYS A 54 11.37 2.74 0.20
C LYS A 54 11.07 2.11 1.56
N LYS A 55 10.93 2.93 2.60
CA LYS A 55 10.56 2.47 3.95
C LYS A 55 9.20 1.78 3.97
N ALA A 56 8.19 2.34 3.30
CA ALA A 56 6.88 1.74 3.18
C ALA A 56 6.96 0.38 2.45
N ILE A 57 7.70 0.30 1.34
CA ILE A 57 7.91 -0.94 0.60
C ILE A 57 8.59 -2.02 1.47
N GLU A 58 9.61 -1.66 2.25
CA GLU A 58 10.26 -2.62 3.17
C GLU A 58 9.31 -3.08 4.29
N ASN A 59 8.46 -2.19 4.80
CA ASN A 59 7.42 -2.57 5.76
C ASN A 59 6.38 -3.52 5.15
N ILE A 60 5.96 -3.27 3.91
CA ILE A 60 5.04 -4.16 3.17
C ILE A 60 5.68 -5.53 2.95
N LYS A 61 6.93 -5.57 2.48
CA LYS A 61 7.70 -6.80 2.28
C LYS A 61 7.84 -7.58 3.58
N THR A 62 8.15 -6.89 4.68
CA THR A 62 8.24 -7.51 6.00
C THR A 62 6.88 -8.09 6.41
N ALA A 63 5.79 -7.32 6.26
CA ALA A 63 4.44 -7.78 6.59
C ALA A 63 4.03 -9.02 5.79
N ALA A 64 4.39 -9.09 4.50
CA ALA A 64 4.13 -10.24 3.64
C ALA A 64 4.85 -11.52 4.10
N GLY A 65 5.99 -11.38 4.81
CA GLY A 65 6.74 -12.51 5.37
C GLY A 65 6.37 -12.86 6.82
N LEU A 66 5.54 -12.07 7.48
CA LEU A 66 5.11 -12.38 8.85
C LEU A 66 4.09 -13.53 8.85
N PRO A 67 4.18 -14.43 9.85
CA PRO A 67 3.15 -15.44 10.03
C PRO A 67 1.83 -14.78 10.47
N GLY A 68 0.73 -15.16 9.82
CA GLY A 68 -0.61 -14.66 10.14
C GLY A 68 -1.66 -15.19 9.18
N ALA A 69 -2.91 -15.31 9.65
CA ALA A 69 -4.04 -15.75 8.84
C ALA A 69 -4.86 -14.56 8.33
N GLY A 70 -4.79 -14.21 7.04
CA GLY A 70 -5.54 -13.09 6.47
C GLY A 70 -5.44 -13.02 4.95
N ALA A 71 -5.80 -11.88 4.36
CA ALA A 71 -5.66 -11.64 2.94
C ALA A 71 -4.18 -11.62 2.54
N SER A 72 -3.82 -12.27 1.44
CA SER A 72 -2.44 -12.33 0.97
C SER A 72 -1.99 -10.98 0.39
N ILE A 73 -0.81 -10.52 0.78
CA ILE A 73 -0.13 -9.41 0.12
C ILE A 73 0.52 -9.97 -1.14
N VAL A 74 0.04 -9.55 -2.33
CA VAL A 74 0.48 -10.12 -3.62
C VAL A 74 1.40 -9.20 -4.42
N GLY A 75 1.73 -8.03 -3.87
CA GLY A 75 2.60 -7.04 -4.50
C GLY A 75 2.50 -5.69 -3.81
N VAL A 76 2.95 -4.64 -4.48
CA VAL A 76 2.83 -3.24 -4.05
C VAL A 76 2.24 -2.44 -5.21
N HIS A 77 1.25 -1.59 -4.92
CA HIS A 77 0.80 -0.57 -5.85
C HIS A 77 1.53 0.73 -5.52
N ALA A 78 2.32 1.27 -6.44
CA ALA A 78 3.00 2.55 -6.26
C ALA A 78 2.16 3.68 -6.87
N GLU A 79 1.38 4.40 -6.05
CA GLU A 79 0.58 5.53 -6.52
C GLU A 79 1.38 6.84 -6.39
N GLY A 80 2.02 7.21 -7.49
CA GLY A 80 2.99 8.30 -7.49
C GLY A 80 4.42 7.83 -7.16
N PRO A 81 5.38 8.77 -7.04
CA PRO A 81 5.23 10.22 -7.14
C PRO A 81 5.29 10.74 -8.58
N TYR A 82 5.35 9.83 -9.57
CA TYR A 82 5.54 10.14 -10.99
C TYR A 82 4.21 10.38 -11.72
N ILE A 83 3.40 11.31 -11.20
CA ILE A 83 2.06 11.64 -11.71
C ILE A 83 1.97 13.07 -12.24
N SER A 84 0.85 13.40 -12.87
CA SER A 84 0.59 14.77 -13.36
C SER A 84 0.28 15.72 -12.21
N HIS A 85 1.00 16.84 -12.14
CA HIS A 85 0.72 17.89 -11.17
C HIS A 85 -0.68 18.54 -11.36
N LYS A 86 -1.22 18.52 -12.59
CA LYS A 86 -2.56 19.03 -12.89
C LYS A 86 -3.67 18.18 -12.25
N TYR A 87 -3.44 16.88 -12.16
CA TYR A 87 -4.41 15.90 -11.64
C TYR A 87 -3.95 15.33 -10.29
N LYS A 88 -3.32 16.17 -9.46
CA LYS A 88 -2.66 15.75 -8.22
C LYS A 88 -3.57 15.14 -7.16
N GLY A 89 -4.88 15.41 -7.18
CA GLY A 89 -5.80 14.98 -6.12
C GLY A 89 -5.25 15.27 -4.71
N CYS A 90 -5.21 14.24 -3.86
CA CYS A 90 -4.71 14.30 -2.49
C CYS A 90 -3.18 14.16 -2.36
N HIS A 91 -2.43 14.05 -3.46
CA HIS A 91 -0.98 13.91 -3.41
C HIS A 91 -0.31 15.24 -3.03
N LYS A 92 0.74 15.17 -2.21
CA LYS A 92 1.58 16.33 -1.84
C LYS A 92 2.22 16.92 -3.09
N ALA A 93 1.76 18.11 -3.49
CA ALA A 93 2.15 18.77 -4.74
C ALA A 93 3.67 18.90 -4.88
N ASP A 94 4.34 19.34 -3.81
CA ASP A 94 5.78 19.60 -3.79
C ASP A 94 6.64 18.33 -3.91
N LEU A 95 6.04 17.14 -3.78
CA LEU A 95 6.72 15.86 -3.92
C LEU A 95 6.40 15.17 -5.26
N ILE A 96 5.46 15.69 -6.06
CA ILE A 96 5.22 15.19 -7.43
C ILE A 96 6.42 15.55 -8.30
N ARG A 97 6.96 14.56 -9.01
CA ARG A 97 8.20 14.72 -9.80
C ARG A 97 8.22 13.79 -11.00
N PRO A 98 8.94 14.10 -12.08
CA PRO A 98 9.19 13.12 -13.15
C PRO A 98 10.10 11.98 -12.64
N PRO A 99 10.04 10.79 -13.27
CA PRO A 99 10.98 9.71 -12.97
C PRO A 99 12.41 10.14 -13.33
N LYS A 100 13.38 9.72 -12.53
CA LYS A 100 14.81 9.89 -12.84
C LYS A 100 15.28 8.70 -13.67
N LYS A 101 16.18 8.93 -14.64
CA LYS A 101 16.90 7.81 -15.28
C LYS A 101 17.78 7.15 -14.23
N GLY A 102 17.71 5.81 -14.15
CA GLY A 102 18.57 4.97 -13.32
C GLY A 102 19.96 4.81 -13.91
#